data_AF-A0A1W9MD63-F1
#
_entry.id   AF-A0A1W9MD63-F1
#
_cell.length_a   1.000
_cell.length_b   1.000
_cell.length_c   1.000
_cell.angle_alpha   90.00
_cell.angle_beta   90.00
_cell.angle_gamma   90.00
#
_symmetry.space_group_name_H-M   'P 1'
#
loop_
_entity.id
_entity.type
_entity.pdbx_description
1 polymer ?
#
loop_
_entity_poly.entity_id
_entity_poly.type
_entity_poly.pdbx_seq_one_letter_code
_entity_poly.pdbx_strand_id
1 'polypeptide(L)'
;MGERFPGLQLARPTSTADIAYLGLRHDKEFSLSEIQADIVVVEILNTFCFACQKQAPVFNELHALILSDARLKHRVKFLGIAVGNTQNAVDHFKTTNDVNFPIIPDEKYVLYEAIGGARTPLTLFVRKTTDYPDGIVLKRHHRLTYRQDMIVDDLLAMLSIESVNLAEINQDPKKTTAGDGRVRPLLNTDETLALLRRLMAEEGRPQVHIEKIELEGHDGLYAIKSGPDTKAAFLMAQVVAQPPTCGVCHDIHFIYFFNAAGQVVGFHPIHLTKYGNIAWDPKDVAVFKKEIIGKHLAAPWSDTPDVPIVTSASITSSVIMHNVAKGDALFLALKHQGLLETNNTP
;
A
#
# COMPACT_ATOMS: atom_id res chain seq x y z
N MET A 1 -7.15 -14.64 -11.17
CA MET A 1 -8.04 -14.66 -12.34
C MET A 1 -9.42 -14.97 -11.82
N GLY A 2 -10.43 -14.18 -12.22
CA GLY A 2 -11.81 -14.34 -11.79
C GLY A 2 -12.25 -13.51 -10.60
N GLU A 3 -11.36 -12.74 -9.98
CA GLU A 3 -11.75 -11.78 -8.94
C GLU A 3 -12.44 -10.56 -9.55
N ARG A 4 -13.48 -10.03 -8.89
CA ARG A 4 -14.08 -8.75 -9.29
C ARG A 4 -13.10 -7.63 -8.98
N PHE A 5 -12.96 -6.69 -9.90
CA PHE A 5 -12.28 -5.44 -9.57
C PHE A 5 -13.15 -4.64 -8.58
N PRO A 6 -12.58 -4.00 -7.55
CA PRO A 6 -13.37 -3.31 -6.55
C PRO A 6 -14.10 -2.10 -7.16
N GLY A 7 -15.40 -1.99 -6.89
CA GLY A 7 -16.25 -0.87 -7.32
C GLY A 7 -16.03 0.39 -6.48
N LEU A 8 -14.79 0.90 -6.49
CA LEU A 8 -14.37 2.07 -5.74
C LEU A 8 -14.43 3.33 -6.58
N GLN A 9 -14.63 4.46 -5.89
CA GLN A 9 -14.45 5.78 -6.48
C GLN A 9 -12.97 6.15 -6.46
N LEU A 10 -12.45 6.51 -7.63
CA LEU A 10 -11.06 6.82 -7.88
C LEU A 10 -10.89 8.32 -8.14
N ALA A 11 -9.71 8.83 -7.78
CA ALA A 11 -9.32 10.20 -8.05
C ALA A 11 -9.31 10.47 -9.55
N ARG A 12 -10.03 11.51 -10.00
CA ARG A 12 -10.09 11.85 -11.42
C ARG A 12 -8.75 12.43 -11.90
N PRO A 13 -8.28 12.08 -13.12
CA PRO A 13 -7.13 12.76 -13.72
C PRO A 13 -7.37 14.26 -13.85
N THR A 14 -6.33 15.06 -13.63
CA THR A 14 -6.36 16.52 -13.78
C THR A 14 -6.22 16.97 -15.24
N SER A 15 -5.60 16.16 -16.08
CA SER A 15 -5.36 16.45 -17.50
C SER A 15 -6.60 16.23 -18.36
N THR A 16 -6.99 17.24 -19.15
CA THR A 16 -8.05 17.11 -20.16
C THR A 16 -7.77 15.98 -21.16
N ALA A 17 -6.50 15.75 -21.51
CA ALA A 17 -6.12 14.67 -22.42
C ALA A 17 -6.35 13.30 -21.79
N ASP A 18 -6.02 13.13 -20.51
CA ASP A 18 -6.25 11.88 -19.77
C ASP A 18 -7.76 11.61 -19.59
N ILE A 19 -8.53 12.65 -19.27
CA ILE A 19 -10.00 12.61 -19.17
C ILE A 19 -10.61 12.16 -20.50
N ALA A 20 -10.21 12.80 -21.61
CA ALA A 20 -10.71 12.50 -22.95
C ALA A 20 -10.30 11.08 -23.38
N TYR A 21 -9.05 10.69 -23.09
CA TYR A 21 -8.54 9.35 -23.35
C TYR A 21 -9.38 8.30 -22.64
N LEU A 22 -9.69 8.47 -21.34
CA LEU A 22 -10.53 7.53 -20.59
C LEU A 22 -12.02 7.61 -20.99
N GLY A 23 -12.47 8.74 -21.53
CA GLY A 23 -13.85 8.99 -21.92
C GLY A 23 -14.75 9.37 -20.74
N LEU A 24 -14.19 9.99 -19.70
CA LEU A 24 -14.92 10.36 -18.48
C LEU A 24 -15.81 11.59 -18.71
N ARG A 25 -17.05 11.56 -18.20
CA ARG A 25 -18.06 12.60 -18.45
C ARG A 25 -18.37 13.50 -17.25
N HIS A 26 -18.18 13.00 -16.02
CA HIS A 26 -18.51 13.74 -14.80
C HIS A 26 -17.32 14.50 -14.25
N ASP A 27 -17.59 15.56 -13.48
CA ASP A 27 -16.60 16.49 -12.93
C ASP A 27 -15.89 16.03 -11.65
N LYS A 28 -16.33 14.92 -11.04
CA LYS A 28 -15.85 14.39 -9.75
C LYS A 28 -15.05 13.09 -9.91
N GLU A 29 -14.98 12.29 -8.84
CA GLU A 29 -14.45 10.92 -8.82
C GLU A 29 -15.11 10.04 -9.90
N PHE A 30 -14.45 8.93 -10.23
CA PHE A 30 -14.95 7.97 -11.19
C PHE A 30 -14.67 6.53 -10.76
N SER A 31 -15.48 5.60 -11.23
CA SER A 31 -15.26 4.16 -11.11
C SER A 31 -14.74 3.55 -12.42
N LEU A 32 -14.18 2.34 -12.36
CA LEU A 32 -13.72 1.66 -13.58
C LEU A 32 -14.86 1.45 -14.59
N SER A 33 -16.10 1.33 -14.11
CA SER A 33 -17.28 1.23 -14.96
C SER A 33 -17.47 2.39 -15.95
N GLU A 34 -17.03 3.60 -15.57
CA GLU A 34 -17.21 4.83 -16.36
C GLU A 34 -16.16 5.00 -17.48
N ILE A 35 -15.06 4.24 -17.43
CA ILE A 35 -14.06 4.25 -18.50
C ILE A 35 -14.67 3.69 -19.79
N GLN A 36 -14.60 4.40 -20.90
CA GLN A 36 -15.13 3.92 -22.19
C GLN A 36 -14.16 2.92 -22.84
N ALA A 37 -14.12 1.70 -22.31
CA ALA A 37 -13.31 0.59 -22.79
C ALA A 37 -13.94 -0.75 -22.41
N ASP A 38 -13.55 -1.77 -23.15
CA ASP A 38 -13.93 -3.16 -22.98
C ASP A 38 -12.97 -3.88 -22.00
N ILE A 39 -11.69 -3.53 -22.05
CA ILE A 39 -10.64 -3.95 -21.12
C ILE A 39 -9.90 -2.72 -20.61
N VAL A 40 -9.58 -2.71 -19.33
CA VAL A 40 -8.68 -1.73 -18.72
C VAL A 40 -7.43 -2.47 -18.25
N VAL A 41 -6.27 -2.06 -18.75
CA VAL A 41 -4.97 -2.50 -18.25
C VAL A 41 -4.61 -1.57 -17.11
N VAL A 42 -4.81 -2.05 -15.88
CA VAL A 42 -4.56 -1.27 -14.66
C VAL A 42 -3.15 -1.59 -14.18
N GLU A 43 -2.27 -0.60 -14.16
CA GLU A 43 -0.91 -0.71 -13.66
C GLU A 43 -0.84 -0.12 -12.25
N ILE A 44 -0.62 -0.98 -11.25
CA ILE A 44 -0.36 -0.56 -9.88
C ILE A 44 1.14 -0.30 -9.74
N LEU A 45 1.50 0.94 -9.46
CA LEU A 45 2.89 1.40 -9.40
C LEU A 45 3.15 2.25 -8.16
N ASN A 46 4.43 2.46 -7.87
CA ASN A 46 4.87 3.53 -6.98
C ASN A 46 5.95 4.33 -7.71
N THR A 47 5.84 5.65 -7.73
CA THR A 47 6.71 6.54 -8.53
C THR A 47 8.18 6.49 -8.11
N PHE A 48 8.45 6.11 -6.85
CA PHE A 48 9.79 5.93 -6.30
C PHE A 48 10.33 4.50 -6.46
N CYS A 49 9.54 3.58 -7.03
CA CYS A 49 9.94 2.19 -7.26
C CYS A 49 10.83 2.08 -8.51
N PHE A 50 12.05 1.57 -8.33
CA PHE A 50 13.01 1.37 -9.42
C PHE A 50 12.44 0.48 -10.54
N ALA A 51 11.73 -0.59 -10.20
CA ALA A 51 11.11 -1.47 -11.18
C ALA A 51 10.02 -0.74 -11.97
N CYS A 52 9.18 0.07 -11.32
CA CYS A 52 8.14 0.86 -12.00
C CYS A 52 8.75 1.88 -12.98
N GLN A 53 9.85 2.53 -12.61
CA GLN A 53 10.59 3.43 -13.51
C GLN A 53 11.14 2.68 -14.73
N LYS A 54 11.63 1.46 -14.55
CA LYS A 54 12.07 0.60 -15.68
C LYS A 54 10.91 0.08 -16.52
N GLN A 55 9.72 -0.09 -15.94
CA GLN A 55 8.53 -0.57 -16.63
C GLN A 55 7.87 0.51 -17.50
N ALA A 56 7.94 1.78 -17.10
CA ALA A 56 7.32 2.90 -17.78
C ALA A 56 7.58 2.95 -19.30
N PRO A 57 8.83 2.91 -19.80
CA PRO A 57 9.09 2.94 -21.25
C PRO A 57 8.49 1.73 -21.99
N VAL A 58 8.53 0.54 -21.40
CA VAL A 58 7.91 -0.66 -21.98
C VAL A 58 6.40 -0.48 -22.13
N PHE A 59 5.75 0.14 -21.15
CA PHE A 59 4.31 0.39 -21.19
C PHE A 59 3.93 1.52 -22.13
N ASN A 60 4.82 2.50 -22.34
CA ASN A 60 4.64 3.48 -23.41
C ASN A 60 4.63 2.81 -24.80
N GLU A 61 5.53 1.86 -25.04
CA GLU A 61 5.56 1.08 -26.29
C GLU A 61 4.29 0.22 -26.45
N LEU A 62 3.88 -0.50 -25.40
CA LEU A 62 2.65 -1.29 -25.43
C LEU A 62 1.41 -0.40 -25.65
N HIS A 63 1.35 0.76 -25.02
CA HIS A 63 0.29 1.72 -25.23
C HIS A 63 0.22 2.18 -26.70
N ALA A 64 1.36 2.47 -27.32
CA ALA A 64 1.44 2.82 -28.74
C ALA A 64 0.99 1.66 -29.65
N LEU A 65 1.38 0.42 -29.34
CA LEU A 65 0.91 -0.77 -30.06
C LEU A 65 -0.62 -0.92 -29.99
N ILE A 66 -1.22 -0.74 -28.81
CA ILE A 66 -2.68 -0.78 -28.65
C ILE A 66 -3.37 0.30 -29.48
N LEU A 67 -2.85 1.53 -29.47
CA LEU A 67 -3.43 2.64 -30.23
C LEU A 67 -3.30 2.47 -31.75
N SER A 68 -2.25 1.78 -32.21
CA SER A 68 -2.06 1.49 -33.64
C SER A 68 -2.89 0.30 -34.14
N ASP A 69 -3.31 -0.62 -33.26
CA ASP A 69 -4.14 -1.76 -33.64
C ASP A 69 -5.64 -1.37 -33.67
N ALA A 70 -6.24 -1.41 -34.86
CA ALA A 70 -7.65 -1.06 -35.07
C ALA A 70 -8.63 -1.93 -34.26
N ARG A 71 -8.25 -3.14 -33.87
CA ARG A 71 -9.05 -4.07 -33.06
C ARG A 71 -9.02 -3.71 -31.57
N LEU A 72 -7.98 -3.00 -31.11
CA LEU A 72 -7.74 -2.70 -29.70
C LEU A 72 -7.93 -1.22 -29.34
N LYS A 73 -7.58 -0.27 -30.20
CA LYS A 73 -7.47 1.17 -29.90
C LYS A 73 -8.68 1.83 -29.21
N HIS A 74 -9.89 1.31 -29.43
CA HIS A 74 -11.12 1.82 -28.80
C HIS A 74 -11.68 0.89 -27.72
N ARG A 75 -11.12 -0.32 -27.60
CA ARG A 75 -11.60 -1.39 -26.72
C ARG A 75 -10.68 -1.59 -25.51
N VAL A 76 -9.41 -1.17 -25.59
CA VAL A 76 -8.45 -1.34 -24.50
C VAL A 76 -7.88 0.02 -24.10
N LYS A 77 -7.83 0.29 -22.79
CA LYS A 77 -7.22 1.52 -22.23
C LYS A 77 -6.27 1.20 -21.10
N PHE A 78 -5.26 2.05 -20.93
CA PHE A 78 -4.35 2.03 -19.80
C PHE A 78 -4.81 2.96 -18.68
N LEU A 79 -4.57 2.53 -17.45
CA LEU A 79 -4.71 3.37 -16.25
C LEU A 79 -3.62 2.98 -15.25
N GLY A 80 -2.72 3.90 -14.93
CA GLY A 80 -1.82 3.74 -13.80
C GLY A 80 -2.45 4.20 -12.50
N ILE A 81 -2.17 3.49 -11.42
CA ILE A 81 -2.54 3.85 -10.05
C ILE A 81 -1.25 3.94 -9.22
N ALA A 82 -0.93 5.15 -8.76
CA ALA A 82 0.29 5.42 -8.02
C ALA A 82 0.04 5.31 -6.50
N VAL A 83 0.33 4.15 -5.95
CA VAL A 83 0.03 3.77 -4.57
C VAL A 83 0.94 4.52 -3.59
N GLY A 84 0.34 5.23 -2.64
CA GLY A 84 1.06 6.01 -1.64
C GLY A 84 1.82 7.20 -2.25
N ASN A 85 1.36 7.71 -3.38
CA ASN A 85 1.97 8.85 -4.06
C ASN A 85 0.94 9.96 -4.27
N THR A 86 1.41 11.20 -4.13
CA THR A 86 0.62 12.41 -4.37
C THR A 86 0.48 12.71 -5.85
N GLN A 87 -0.47 13.59 -6.20
CA GLN A 87 -0.58 14.09 -7.59
C GLN A 87 0.73 14.72 -8.08
N ASN A 88 1.45 15.48 -7.23
CA ASN A 88 2.74 16.07 -7.59
C ASN A 88 3.79 15.01 -7.95
N ALA A 89 3.87 13.92 -7.18
CA ALA A 89 4.77 12.81 -7.45
C ALA A 89 4.40 12.07 -8.74
N VAL A 90 3.10 11.95 -9.03
CA VAL A 90 2.58 11.39 -10.29
C VAL A 90 2.99 12.26 -11.48
N ASP A 91 2.78 13.57 -11.40
CA ASP A 91 3.10 14.51 -12.48
C ASP A 91 4.60 14.53 -12.80
N HIS A 92 5.44 14.50 -11.75
CA HIS A 92 6.89 14.35 -11.90
C HIS A 92 7.24 13.02 -12.58
N PHE A 93 6.68 11.89 -12.13
CA PHE A 93 6.94 10.59 -12.72
C PHE A 93 6.54 10.52 -14.20
N LYS A 94 5.36 11.04 -14.55
CA LYS A 94 4.88 11.07 -15.95
C LYS A 94 5.83 11.88 -16.83
N THR A 95 6.29 13.04 -16.34
CA THR A 95 7.22 13.91 -17.06
C THR A 95 8.61 13.27 -17.21
N THR A 96 9.15 12.69 -16.15
CA THR A 96 10.50 12.11 -16.15
C THR A 96 10.61 10.85 -17.00
N ASN A 97 9.53 10.07 -17.12
CA ASN A 97 9.53 8.79 -17.85
C ASN A 97 8.70 8.85 -19.14
N ASP A 98 8.35 10.06 -19.61
CA ASP A 98 7.56 10.30 -20.82
C ASP A 98 6.28 9.43 -20.90
N VAL A 99 5.56 9.30 -19.78
CA VAL A 99 4.40 8.41 -19.70
C VAL A 99 3.21 8.99 -20.46
N ASN A 100 2.75 8.25 -21.47
CA ASN A 100 1.74 8.71 -22.43
C ASN A 100 0.32 8.19 -22.15
N PHE A 101 0.07 7.67 -20.96
CA PHE A 101 -1.24 7.21 -20.51
C PHE A 101 -1.59 7.80 -19.14
N PRO A 102 -2.88 7.82 -18.74
CA PRO A 102 -3.30 8.35 -17.46
C PRO A 102 -2.67 7.61 -16.28
N ILE A 103 -2.16 8.35 -15.30
CA ILE A 103 -1.81 7.84 -13.97
C ILE A 103 -2.57 8.71 -12.97
N ILE A 104 -3.23 8.08 -12.00
CA ILE A 104 -3.90 8.77 -10.89
C ILE A 104 -3.28 8.37 -9.55
N PRO A 105 -3.31 9.25 -8.55
CA PRO A 105 -2.78 8.95 -7.23
C PRO A 105 -3.74 8.04 -6.43
N ASP A 106 -3.17 7.14 -5.64
CA ASP A 106 -3.85 6.40 -4.56
C ASP A 106 -3.12 6.72 -3.25
N GLU A 107 -3.21 7.98 -2.83
CA GLU A 107 -2.46 8.53 -1.67
C GLU A 107 -2.73 7.74 -0.39
N LYS A 108 -3.98 7.31 -0.19
CA LYS A 108 -4.44 6.64 1.03
C LYS A 108 -4.47 5.10 0.91
N TYR A 109 -3.85 4.55 -0.14
CA TYR A 109 -3.78 3.10 -0.38
C TYR A 109 -5.17 2.42 -0.46
N VAL A 110 -6.22 3.17 -0.80
CA VAL A 110 -7.62 2.68 -0.74
C VAL A 110 -7.84 1.59 -1.79
N LEU A 111 -7.41 1.84 -3.04
CA LEU A 111 -7.49 0.82 -4.07
C LEU A 111 -6.50 -0.30 -3.78
N TYR A 112 -5.27 0.05 -3.41
CA TYR A 112 -4.21 -0.90 -3.11
C TYR A 112 -4.64 -1.97 -2.10
N GLU A 113 -5.33 -1.57 -1.04
CA GLU A 113 -5.82 -2.49 -0.02
C GLU A 113 -7.06 -3.27 -0.46
N ALA A 114 -7.96 -2.63 -1.21
CA ALA A 114 -9.14 -3.30 -1.74
C ALA A 114 -8.79 -4.41 -2.73
N ILE A 115 -7.64 -4.32 -3.42
CA ILE A 115 -7.10 -5.40 -4.25
C ILE A 115 -6.19 -6.36 -3.47
N GLY A 116 -6.16 -6.27 -2.13
CA GLY A 116 -5.41 -7.13 -1.20
C GLY A 116 -3.91 -6.83 -1.04
N GLY A 117 -3.44 -5.72 -1.61
CA GLY A 117 -2.03 -5.34 -1.60
C GLY A 117 -1.16 -6.20 -2.52
N ALA A 118 -0.07 -5.62 -3.03
CA ALA A 118 0.92 -6.32 -3.82
C ALA A 118 2.22 -5.53 -3.95
N ARG A 119 3.33 -6.23 -4.17
CA ARG A 119 4.54 -5.58 -4.64
C ARG A 119 4.34 -5.07 -6.07
N THR A 120 4.80 -3.84 -6.32
CA THR A 120 4.78 -3.15 -7.61
C THR A 120 6.05 -3.45 -8.43
N PRO A 121 5.98 -3.43 -9.77
CA PRO A 121 4.78 -3.23 -10.58
C PRO A 121 3.82 -4.42 -10.54
N LEU A 122 2.51 -4.13 -10.51
CA LEU A 122 1.46 -5.14 -10.68
C LEU A 122 0.52 -4.68 -11.79
N THR A 123 0.46 -5.43 -12.87
CA THR A 123 -0.49 -5.20 -13.95
C THR A 123 -1.72 -6.10 -13.80
N LEU A 124 -2.90 -5.51 -13.84
CA LEU A 124 -4.19 -6.19 -13.83
C LEU A 124 -4.87 -5.98 -15.19
N PHE A 125 -5.30 -7.07 -15.80
CA PHE A 125 -6.10 -7.03 -17.04
C PHE A 125 -7.56 -7.20 -16.66
N VAL A 126 -8.30 -6.09 -16.65
CA VAL A 126 -9.67 -6.02 -16.14
C VAL A 126 -10.64 -5.99 -17.30
N ARG A 127 -11.44 -7.05 -17.46
CA ARG A 127 -12.48 -7.15 -18.50
C ARG A 127 -13.80 -6.63 -17.96
N LYS A 128 -14.43 -5.70 -18.68
CA LYS A 128 -15.72 -5.13 -18.29
C LYS A 128 -16.85 -5.69 -19.17
N THR A 129 -17.99 -5.94 -18.56
CA THR A 129 -19.24 -6.35 -19.23
C THR A 129 -20.44 -5.77 -18.49
N THR A 130 -21.66 -5.97 -18.99
CA THR A 130 -22.89 -5.55 -18.29
C THR A 130 -23.03 -6.22 -16.90
N ASP A 131 -22.62 -7.48 -16.76
CA ASP A 131 -22.68 -8.22 -15.50
C ASP A 131 -21.54 -7.83 -14.53
N TYR A 132 -20.44 -7.32 -15.09
CA TYR A 132 -19.25 -6.88 -14.35
C TYR A 132 -18.88 -5.45 -14.78
N PRO A 133 -19.65 -4.43 -14.37
CA PRO A 133 -19.46 -3.05 -14.83
C PRO A 133 -18.08 -2.50 -14.45
N ASP A 134 -17.61 -2.71 -13.21
CA ASP A 134 -16.24 -2.37 -12.78
C ASP A 134 -15.20 -3.40 -13.22
N GLY A 135 -15.67 -4.56 -13.68
CA GLY A 135 -14.89 -5.58 -14.36
C GLY A 135 -14.42 -6.75 -13.51
N ILE A 136 -13.85 -7.72 -14.21
CA ILE A 136 -13.29 -8.95 -13.68
C ILE A 136 -11.81 -9.06 -14.07
N VAL A 137 -10.96 -9.43 -13.12
CA VAL A 137 -9.52 -9.56 -13.33
C VAL A 137 -9.24 -10.87 -14.05
N LEU A 138 -8.89 -10.81 -15.34
CA LEU A 138 -8.55 -11.98 -16.15
C LEU A 138 -7.10 -12.41 -15.98
N LYS A 139 -6.19 -11.47 -15.78
CA LYS A 139 -4.76 -11.77 -15.60
C LYS A 139 -4.14 -10.81 -14.60
N ARG A 140 -3.23 -11.34 -13.78
CA ARG A 140 -2.33 -10.58 -12.90
C ARG A 140 -0.90 -10.80 -13.36
N HIS A 141 -0.11 -9.75 -13.48
CA HIS A 141 1.31 -9.81 -13.81
C HIS A 141 2.12 -9.06 -12.75
N HIS A 142 2.90 -9.80 -11.95
CA HIS A 142 3.68 -9.26 -10.81
C HIS A 142 5.14 -8.92 -11.15
N ARG A 143 5.49 -8.87 -12.44
CA ARG A 143 6.88 -8.76 -12.88
C ARG A 143 7.00 -7.74 -14.00
N LEU A 144 8.24 -7.34 -14.24
CA LEU A 144 8.56 -6.54 -15.40
C LEU A 144 8.13 -7.27 -16.67
N THR A 145 7.40 -6.56 -17.51
CA THR A 145 7.06 -7.03 -18.85
C THR A 145 8.23 -6.75 -19.78
N TYR A 146 8.57 -7.73 -20.61
CA TYR A 146 9.61 -7.61 -21.64
C TYR A 146 9.13 -8.07 -23.03
N ARG A 147 7.83 -8.40 -23.17
CA ARG A 147 7.22 -8.99 -24.38
C ARG A 147 5.88 -8.34 -24.65
N GLN A 148 5.89 -7.11 -25.16
CA GLN A 148 4.69 -6.33 -25.46
C GLN A 148 3.83 -6.99 -26.54
N ASP A 149 4.47 -7.69 -27.49
CA ASP A 149 3.84 -8.46 -28.56
C ASP A 149 2.89 -9.53 -28.01
N MET A 150 3.34 -10.30 -27.02
CA MET A 150 2.51 -11.35 -26.40
C MET A 150 1.32 -10.78 -25.64
N ILE A 151 1.42 -9.56 -25.12
CA ILE A 151 0.30 -8.91 -24.43
C ILE A 151 -0.79 -8.47 -25.42
N VAL A 152 -0.43 -8.07 -26.63
CA VAL A 152 -1.42 -7.75 -27.69
C VAL A 152 -2.25 -8.99 -28.02
N ASP A 153 -1.61 -10.15 -28.18
CA ASP A 153 -2.31 -11.42 -28.43
C ASP A 153 -3.20 -11.82 -27.24
N ASP A 154 -2.71 -11.68 -26.01
CA ASP A 154 -3.49 -11.92 -24.80
C ASP A 154 -4.73 -11.02 -24.73
N LEU A 155 -4.60 -9.72 -25.06
CA LEU A 155 -5.72 -8.78 -25.07
C LEU A 155 -6.77 -9.17 -26.09
N LEU A 156 -6.37 -9.58 -27.29
CA LEU A 156 -7.29 -10.07 -28.32
C LEU A 156 -8.04 -11.32 -27.84
N ALA A 157 -7.32 -12.28 -27.23
CA ALA A 157 -7.93 -13.47 -26.66
C ALA A 157 -8.94 -13.13 -25.55
N MET A 158 -8.61 -12.19 -24.66
CA MET A 158 -9.50 -11.73 -23.60
C MET A 158 -10.77 -11.06 -24.12
N LEU A 159 -10.69 -10.32 -25.24
CA LEU A 159 -11.87 -9.70 -25.88
C LEU A 159 -12.82 -10.73 -26.50
N SER A 160 -12.31 -11.92 -26.84
CA SER A 160 -13.08 -13.04 -27.38
C SER A 160 -13.76 -13.90 -26.30
N ILE A 161 -13.49 -13.67 -25.02
CA ILE A 161 -14.16 -14.40 -23.93
C ILE A 161 -15.61 -13.90 -23.78
N GLU A 162 -16.56 -14.83 -23.88
CA GLU A 162 -17.98 -14.57 -23.68
C GLU A 162 -18.34 -14.35 -22.20
N SER A 163 -19.40 -13.57 -21.93
CA SER A 163 -19.85 -13.25 -20.56
C SER A 163 -20.18 -14.49 -19.72
N VAL A 164 -20.73 -15.55 -20.32
CA VAL A 164 -21.01 -16.84 -19.64
C VAL A 164 -19.72 -17.43 -19.07
N ASN A 165 -18.65 -17.43 -19.86
CA ASN A 165 -17.35 -17.95 -19.42
C ASN A 165 -16.76 -17.09 -18.29
N LEU A 166 -16.99 -15.77 -18.30
CA LEU A 166 -16.57 -14.90 -17.19
C LEU A 166 -17.27 -15.24 -15.88
N ALA A 167 -18.56 -15.62 -15.92
CA ALA A 167 -19.30 -16.05 -14.75
C ALA A 167 -18.76 -17.37 -14.19
N GLU A 168 -18.42 -18.33 -15.05
CA GLU A 168 -17.76 -19.57 -14.64
C GLU A 168 -16.39 -19.31 -14.00
N ILE A 169 -15.56 -18.46 -14.62
CA ILE A 169 -14.26 -18.04 -14.08
C ILE A 169 -14.42 -17.34 -12.72
N ASN A 170 -15.48 -16.53 -12.52
CA ASN A 170 -15.74 -15.86 -11.24
C ASN A 170 -16.15 -16.81 -10.12
N GLN A 171 -16.84 -17.90 -10.47
CA GLN A 171 -17.35 -18.91 -9.54
C GLN A 171 -16.33 -20.01 -9.24
N ASP A 172 -15.24 -20.10 -10.00
CA ASP A 172 -14.19 -21.10 -9.78
C ASP A 172 -13.59 -20.95 -8.36
N PRO A 173 -13.67 -22.00 -7.51
CA PRO A 173 -13.08 -21.97 -6.18
C PRO A 173 -11.54 -21.87 -6.20
N LYS A 174 -10.89 -22.17 -7.33
CA LYS A 174 -9.44 -22.02 -7.54
C LYS A 174 -9.05 -20.63 -8.03
N LYS A 175 -9.98 -19.69 -8.12
CA LYS A 175 -9.66 -18.30 -8.49
C LYS A 175 -8.57 -17.75 -7.56
N THR A 176 -7.55 -17.15 -8.16
CA THR A 176 -6.51 -16.47 -7.38
C THR A 176 -7.05 -15.15 -6.84
N THR A 177 -7.30 -15.13 -5.53
CA THR A 177 -7.41 -13.90 -4.73
C THR A 177 -6.02 -13.29 -4.59
N ALA A 178 -5.97 -12.01 -4.22
CA ALA A 178 -4.71 -11.43 -3.77
C ALA A 178 -4.09 -12.31 -2.68
N GLY A 179 -2.80 -12.64 -2.86
CA GLY A 179 -2.06 -13.37 -1.85
C GLY A 179 -2.00 -12.52 -0.59
N ASP A 180 -2.11 -13.17 0.55
CA ASP A 180 -1.84 -12.57 1.85
C ASP A 180 -0.44 -11.91 1.80
N GLY A 181 -0.41 -10.58 1.64
CA GLY A 181 0.80 -9.78 1.63
C GLY A 181 1.48 -9.72 3.01
N ARG A 182 1.05 -10.51 4.00
CA ARG A 182 1.68 -10.55 5.32
C ARG A 182 3.12 -11.00 5.22
N VAL A 183 3.95 -10.15 5.78
CA VAL A 183 5.36 -10.43 6.02
C VAL A 183 5.48 -11.06 7.39
N ARG A 184 6.34 -12.08 7.52
CA ARG A 184 6.65 -12.67 8.81
C ARG A 184 7.46 -11.68 9.65
N PRO A 185 7.15 -11.49 10.95
CA PRO A 185 8.01 -10.76 11.85
C PRO A 185 9.44 -11.34 11.82
N LEU A 186 10.45 -10.46 11.79
CA LEU A 186 11.86 -10.88 11.86
C LEU A 186 12.23 -11.48 13.21
N LEU A 187 11.58 -11.01 14.27
CA LEU A 187 11.80 -11.47 15.63
C LEU A 187 10.64 -12.37 16.04
N ASN A 188 10.97 -13.50 16.66
CA ASN A 188 9.95 -14.31 17.34
C ASN A 188 9.51 -13.63 18.65
N THR A 189 8.55 -14.23 19.36
CA THR A 189 8.00 -13.66 20.60
C THR A 189 9.05 -13.47 21.69
N ASP A 190 9.94 -14.43 21.90
CA ASP A 190 10.97 -14.35 22.96
C ASP A 190 12.02 -13.28 22.64
N GLU A 191 12.46 -13.22 21.38
CA GLU A 191 13.38 -12.17 20.89
C GLU A 191 12.75 -10.78 20.99
N THR A 192 11.45 -10.68 20.68
CA THR A 192 10.71 -9.43 20.80
C THR A 192 10.62 -8.98 22.26
N LEU A 193 10.26 -9.88 23.18
CA LEU A 193 10.21 -9.57 24.61
C LEU A 193 11.59 -9.18 25.16
N ALA A 194 12.66 -9.86 24.73
CA ALA A 194 14.03 -9.50 25.09
C ALA A 194 14.41 -8.09 24.59
N LEU A 195 14.07 -7.77 23.34
CA LEU A 195 14.30 -6.45 22.75
C LEU A 195 13.54 -5.36 23.51
N LEU A 196 12.24 -5.56 23.77
CA LEU A 196 11.43 -4.58 24.49
C LEU A 196 11.96 -4.33 25.91
N ARG A 197 12.36 -5.38 26.65
CA ARG A 197 12.98 -5.23 27.98
C ARG A 197 14.26 -4.39 27.93
N ARG A 198 15.11 -4.62 26.92
CA ARG A 198 16.33 -3.82 26.71
C ARG A 198 15.99 -2.35 26.45
N LEU A 199 15.06 -2.08 25.54
CA LEU A 199 14.64 -0.71 25.22
C LEU A 199 14.05 0.01 26.45
N MET A 200 13.26 -0.68 27.27
CA MET A 200 12.73 -0.11 28.51
C MET A 200 13.84 0.18 29.54
N ALA A 201 14.85 -0.69 29.65
CA ALA A 201 16.00 -0.45 30.51
C ALA A 201 16.85 0.75 30.07
N GLU A 202 17.05 0.93 28.75
CA GLU A 202 17.74 2.08 28.17
C GLU A 202 17.01 3.41 28.46
N GLU A 203 15.67 3.37 28.55
CA GLU A 203 14.82 4.50 28.97
C GLU A 203 14.68 4.62 30.51
N GLY A 204 15.54 3.94 31.28
CA GLY A 204 15.57 4.04 32.74
C GLY A 204 14.48 3.26 33.47
N ARG A 205 13.81 2.31 32.81
CA ARG A 205 12.73 1.47 33.37
C ARG A 205 13.10 -0.03 33.30
N PRO A 206 14.12 -0.48 34.06
CA PRO A 206 14.60 -1.87 33.98
C PRO A 206 13.64 -2.91 34.57
N GLN A 207 12.68 -2.48 35.41
CA GLN A 207 11.72 -3.36 36.07
C GLN A 207 10.31 -3.09 35.52
N VAL A 208 9.98 -3.76 34.42
CA VAL A 208 8.65 -3.71 33.80
C VAL A 208 8.13 -5.11 33.54
N HIS A 209 6.81 -5.26 33.59
CA HIS A 209 6.13 -6.45 33.11
C HIS A 209 5.68 -6.21 31.66
N ILE A 210 5.97 -7.16 30.77
CA ILE A 210 5.62 -7.07 29.35
C ILE A 210 4.91 -8.35 28.96
N GLU A 211 3.72 -8.20 28.36
CA GLU A 211 2.93 -9.30 27.85
C GLU A 211 2.43 -9.00 26.44
N LYS A 212 2.27 -10.06 25.64
CA LYS A 212 1.68 -9.96 24.30
C LYS A 212 0.16 -9.85 24.45
N ILE A 213 -0.44 -8.94 23.68
CA ILE A 213 -1.89 -8.81 23.57
C ILE A 213 -2.33 -9.50 22.27
N GLU A 214 -3.33 -10.36 22.37
CA GLU A 214 -4.05 -10.90 21.21
C GLU A 214 -5.25 -10.00 20.94
N LEU A 215 -5.24 -9.31 19.79
CA LEU A 215 -6.33 -8.44 19.36
C LEU A 215 -6.65 -8.74 17.90
N GLU A 216 -7.93 -9.02 17.61
CA GLU A 216 -8.37 -9.37 16.26
C GLU A 216 -7.98 -8.27 15.25
N GLY A 217 -7.34 -8.67 14.14
CA GLY A 217 -6.85 -7.74 13.13
C GLY A 217 -5.53 -7.05 13.46
N HIS A 218 -4.95 -7.28 14.64
CA HIS A 218 -3.71 -6.65 15.09
C HIS A 218 -2.71 -7.69 15.62
N ASP A 219 -1.65 -7.94 14.84
CA ASP A 219 -0.53 -8.80 15.26
C ASP A 219 0.57 -7.98 15.95
N GLY A 220 1.38 -8.61 16.80
CA GLY A 220 2.60 -7.99 17.34
C GLY A 220 2.39 -6.87 18.35
N LEU A 221 1.26 -6.86 19.06
CA LEU A 221 0.93 -5.88 20.09
C LEU A 221 1.39 -6.35 21.48
N TYR A 222 2.00 -5.45 22.25
CA TYR A 222 2.53 -5.75 23.58
C TYR A 222 2.15 -4.65 24.59
N ALA A 223 1.65 -5.06 25.75
CA ALA A 223 1.39 -4.19 26.89
C ALA A 223 2.62 -4.10 27.78
N ILE A 224 2.99 -2.88 28.17
CA ILE A 224 4.08 -2.60 29.10
C ILE A 224 3.48 -2.02 30.38
N LYS A 225 3.72 -2.73 31.48
CA LYS A 225 3.07 -2.54 32.78
C LYS A 225 4.09 -2.36 33.88
N SER A 226 3.70 -1.64 34.93
CA SER A 226 4.56 -1.40 36.11
C SER A 226 4.80 -2.67 36.92
N GLY A 227 3.87 -3.64 36.85
CA GLY A 227 4.00 -4.94 37.49
C GLY A 227 3.03 -5.97 36.90
N PRO A 228 3.15 -7.25 37.30
CA PRO A 228 2.33 -8.35 36.77
C PRO A 228 0.84 -8.19 37.12
N ASP A 229 0.52 -7.63 38.29
CA ASP A 229 -0.86 -7.45 38.74
C ASP A 229 -1.50 -6.14 38.22
N THR A 230 -0.74 -5.31 37.49
CA THR A 230 -1.25 -4.07 36.92
C THR A 230 -2.16 -4.39 35.74
N LYS A 231 -3.44 -4.00 35.82
CA LYS A 231 -4.42 -4.30 34.77
C LYS A 231 -4.14 -3.56 33.47
N ALA A 232 -3.90 -2.25 33.56
CA ALA A 232 -3.73 -1.38 32.41
C ALA A 232 -2.24 -1.12 32.13
N ALA A 233 -1.89 -1.00 30.87
CA ALA A 233 -0.54 -0.66 30.46
C ALA A 233 -0.36 0.86 30.48
N PHE A 234 0.82 1.32 30.94
CA PHE A 234 1.22 2.72 30.81
C PHE A 234 1.77 3.03 29.41
N LEU A 235 2.23 1.99 28.70
CA LEU A 235 2.79 2.08 27.37
C LEU A 235 2.43 0.84 26.54
N MET A 236 2.09 1.05 25.28
CA MET A 236 1.91 -0.02 24.30
C MET A 236 3.08 -0.03 23.33
N ALA A 237 3.51 -1.21 22.91
CA ALA A 237 4.44 -1.40 21.82
C ALA A 237 3.75 -2.17 20.69
N GLN A 238 3.77 -1.58 19.49
CA GLN A 238 3.30 -2.24 18.28
C GLN A 238 4.51 -2.61 17.42
N VAL A 239 4.73 -3.92 17.26
CA VAL A 239 5.74 -4.47 16.37
C VAL A 239 5.11 -4.66 15.00
N VAL A 240 5.67 -3.99 14.00
CA VAL A 240 5.13 -3.96 12.64
C VAL A 240 6.07 -4.74 11.71
N ALA A 241 5.48 -5.60 10.90
CA ALA A 241 6.14 -6.33 9.83
C ALA A 241 5.30 -6.19 8.55
N GLN A 242 5.82 -5.49 7.55
CA GLN A 242 5.09 -5.23 6.32
C GLN A 242 5.96 -5.26 5.07
N PRO A 243 5.38 -5.63 3.92
CA PRO A 243 6.08 -5.52 2.67
C PRO A 243 6.17 -4.04 2.25
N PRO A 244 7.26 -3.60 1.60
CA PRO A 244 7.26 -2.35 0.87
C PRO A 244 6.33 -2.47 -0.35
N THR A 245 5.87 -1.32 -0.86
CA THR A 245 5.17 -1.28 -2.15
C THR A 245 6.09 -1.68 -3.31
N CYS A 246 7.42 -1.57 -3.18
CA CYS A 246 8.38 -1.88 -4.22
C CYS A 246 8.75 -3.37 -4.28
N GLY A 247 8.80 -3.95 -5.49
CA GLY A 247 9.13 -5.37 -5.71
C GLY A 247 10.58 -5.78 -5.47
N VAL A 248 11.51 -4.83 -5.29
CA VAL A 248 12.93 -5.11 -5.06
C VAL A 248 13.46 -4.62 -3.71
N CYS A 249 12.62 -3.96 -2.93
CA CYS A 249 12.98 -3.48 -1.58
C CYS A 249 12.86 -4.60 -0.54
N HIS A 250 13.69 -4.56 0.49
CA HIS A 250 13.52 -5.42 1.66
C HIS A 250 12.23 -5.08 2.42
N ASP A 251 11.72 -6.08 3.14
CA ASP A 251 10.59 -5.91 4.06
C ASP A 251 10.90 -4.88 5.15
N ILE A 252 9.84 -4.29 5.70
CA ILE A 252 9.89 -3.18 6.65
C ILE A 252 9.52 -3.72 8.03
N HIS A 253 10.46 -3.62 8.97
CA HIS A 253 10.25 -4.06 10.35
C HIS A 253 10.65 -2.97 11.35
N PHE A 254 9.74 -2.61 12.23
CA PHE A 254 9.97 -1.60 13.25
C PHE A 254 9.04 -1.77 14.45
N ILE A 255 9.33 -1.03 15.50
CA ILE A 255 8.49 -0.90 16.69
C ILE A 255 8.16 0.57 16.86
N TYR A 256 6.90 0.89 17.13
CA TYR A 256 6.54 2.18 17.69
C TYR A 256 5.83 2.00 19.03
N PHE A 257 6.00 3.00 19.89
CA PHE A 257 5.44 3.00 21.23
C PHE A 257 4.46 4.14 21.38
N PHE A 258 3.33 3.89 22.04
CA PHE A 258 2.35 4.93 22.32
C PHE A 258 1.78 4.82 23.73
N ASN A 259 1.50 5.98 24.33
CA ASN A 259 0.97 6.07 25.69
C ASN A 259 -0.57 5.93 25.71
N ALA A 260 -1.17 6.03 26.90
CA ALA A 260 -2.62 5.94 27.07
C ALA A 260 -3.44 7.07 26.42
N ALA A 261 -2.81 8.21 26.09
CA ALA A 261 -3.42 9.26 25.29
C ALA A 261 -3.40 8.94 23.78
N GLY A 262 -2.76 7.84 23.37
CA GLY A 262 -2.55 7.50 21.96
C GLY A 262 -1.43 8.31 21.33
N GLN A 263 -0.59 8.99 22.12
CA GLN A 263 0.56 9.73 21.63
C GLN A 263 1.72 8.79 21.36
N VAL A 264 2.32 8.87 20.18
CA VAL A 264 3.55 8.15 19.84
C VAL A 264 4.71 8.76 20.61
N VAL A 265 5.34 7.97 21.47
CA VAL A 265 6.43 8.41 22.37
C VAL A 265 7.77 7.74 22.06
N GLY A 266 7.78 6.70 21.22
CA GLY A 266 8.99 5.97 20.88
C GLY A 266 8.93 5.32 19.51
N PHE A 267 10.11 5.10 18.94
CA PHE A 267 10.30 4.43 17.66
C PHE A 267 11.64 3.70 17.64
N HIS A 268 11.64 2.46 17.18
CA HIS A 268 12.82 1.63 17.07
C HIS A 268 12.82 0.86 15.73
N PRO A 269 13.80 1.08 14.84
CA PRO A 269 13.93 0.27 13.63
C PRO A 269 14.41 -1.15 14.00
N ILE A 270 13.78 -2.18 13.45
CA ILE A 270 14.32 -3.54 13.46
C ILE A 270 15.09 -3.79 12.17
N HIS A 271 14.45 -3.50 11.04
CA HIS A 271 15.05 -3.57 9.71
C HIS A 271 14.35 -2.57 8.80
N LEU A 272 15.01 -1.43 8.57
CA LEU A 272 14.54 -0.39 7.66
C LEU A 272 15.63 -0.09 6.65
N THR A 273 15.24 -0.05 5.38
CA THR A 273 16.16 0.24 4.27
C THR A 273 15.73 1.46 3.47
N LYS A 274 16.70 2.11 2.83
CA LYS A 274 16.52 3.15 1.81
C LYS A 274 16.95 2.61 0.44
N TYR A 275 16.93 3.46 -0.58
CA TYR A 275 17.32 3.11 -1.96
C TYR A 275 18.60 2.24 -1.99
N GLY A 276 18.57 1.18 -2.80
CA GLY A 276 19.65 0.20 -2.87
C GLY A 276 19.70 -0.79 -1.70
N ASN A 277 18.61 -0.92 -0.92
CA ASN A 277 18.52 -1.76 0.27
C ASN A 277 19.58 -1.43 1.34
N ILE A 278 20.02 -0.16 1.36
CA ILE A 278 20.97 0.35 2.37
C ILE A 278 20.21 0.52 3.69
N ALA A 279 20.73 -0.03 4.79
CA ALA A 279 20.12 0.12 6.11
C ALA A 279 20.09 1.58 6.56
N TRP A 280 19.06 1.95 7.32
CA TRP A 280 19.00 3.28 7.95
C TRP A 280 20.11 3.44 8.98
N ASP A 281 20.75 4.62 8.98
CA ASP A 281 21.75 4.98 9.97
C ASP A 281 21.13 5.76 11.16
N PRO A 282 21.88 6.04 12.24
CA PRO A 282 21.34 6.78 13.39
C PRO A 282 20.81 8.19 13.05
N LYS A 283 21.33 8.85 11.99
CA LYS A 283 20.84 10.16 11.56
C LYS A 283 19.50 10.02 10.84
N ASP A 284 19.35 9.01 9.98
CA ASP A 284 18.07 8.68 9.32
C ASP A 284 16.98 8.44 10.38
N VAL A 285 17.30 7.65 11.42
CA VAL A 285 16.38 7.36 12.53
C VAL A 285 16.04 8.63 13.32
N ALA A 286 17.01 9.50 13.59
CA ALA A 286 16.78 10.74 14.32
C ALA A 286 15.89 11.72 13.53
N VAL A 287 16.06 11.80 12.20
CA VAL A 287 15.18 12.60 11.33
C VAL A 287 13.76 12.05 11.39
N PHE A 288 13.58 10.74 11.22
CA PHE A 288 12.26 10.13 11.25
C PHE A 288 11.56 10.27 12.61
N LYS A 289 12.31 10.09 13.71
CA LYS A 289 11.78 10.28 15.08
C LYS A 289 11.18 11.66 15.29
N LYS A 290 11.81 12.71 14.75
CA LYS A 290 11.28 14.10 14.83
C LYS A 290 9.93 14.25 14.14
N GLU A 291 9.67 13.43 13.13
CA GLU A 291 8.43 13.49 12.36
C GLU A 291 7.26 12.78 13.08
N ILE A 292 7.52 11.69 13.81
CA ILE A 292 6.45 10.87 14.38
C ILE A 292 6.26 11.00 15.89
N ILE A 293 7.31 11.30 16.65
CA ILE A 293 7.21 11.41 18.10
C ILE A 293 6.37 12.65 18.44
N GLY A 294 5.40 12.47 19.33
CA GLY A 294 4.47 13.49 19.77
C GLY A 294 3.15 13.53 19.00
N LYS A 295 3.06 12.88 17.85
CA LYS A 295 1.80 12.72 17.10
C LYS A 295 0.87 11.72 17.77
N HIS A 296 -0.43 11.88 17.56
CA HIS A 296 -1.46 11.00 18.15
C HIS A 296 -2.04 10.07 17.10
N LEU A 297 -2.24 8.79 17.45
CA LEU A 297 -2.79 7.77 16.55
C LEU A 297 -4.19 8.13 16.01
N ALA A 298 -5.00 8.83 16.82
CA ALA A 298 -6.34 9.27 16.45
C ALA A 298 -6.38 10.64 15.72
N ALA A 299 -5.23 11.26 15.47
CA ALA A 299 -5.16 12.53 14.74
C ALA A 299 -5.06 12.27 13.21
N PRO A 300 -5.53 13.20 12.36
CA PRO A 300 -5.29 13.11 10.92
C PRO A 300 -3.79 13.31 10.63
N TRP A 301 -3.18 12.34 9.95
CA TRP A 301 -1.79 12.40 9.51
C TRP A 301 -1.73 12.73 8.02
N SER A 302 -0.63 13.33 7.57
CA SER A 302 -0.30 13.30 6.14
C SER A 302 0.43 11.99 5.88
N ASP A 303 -0.24 11.07 5.19
CA ASP A 303 0.25 9.70 4.98
C ASP A 303 1.27 9.62 3.82
N THR A 304 1.34 10.66 3.01
CA THR A 304 2.15 10.73 1.79
C THR A 304 2.83 12.10 1.65
N PRO A 305 4.03 12.27 2.21
CA PRO A 305 4.75 13.53 2.05
C PRO A 305 5.28 13.67 0.62
N ASP A 306 5.13 14.86 0.03
CA ASP A 306 5.70 15.21 -1.29
C ASP A 306 7.24 15.14 -1.30
N VAL A 307 7.85 15.32 -0.12
CA VAL A 307 9.29 15.26 0.09
C VAL A 307 9.63 14.07 0.98
N PRO A 308 10.67 13.28 0.66
CA PRO A 308 11.06 12.15 1.51
C PRO A 308 11.44 12.65 2.92
N ILE A 309 10.80 12.10 3.96
CA ILE A 309 11.16 12.39 5.37
C ILE A 309 12.61 11.99 5.62
N VAL A 310 12.97 10.77 5.21
CA VAL A 310 14.35 10.29 5.17
C VAL A 310 14.81 10.25 3.72
N THR A 311 15.94 10.89 3.44
CA THR A 311 16.53 10.96 2.10
C THR A 311 16.66 9.57 1.49
N SER A 312 16.16 9.42 0.26
CA SER A 312 16.15 8.16 -0.50
C SER A 312 15.33 7.02 0.12
N ALA A 313 14.46 7.30 1.10
CA ALA A 313 13.61 6.32 1.76
C ALA A 313 12.11 6.64 1.66
N SER A 314 11.66 7.23 0.55
CA SER A 314 10.26 7.67 0.37
C SER A 314 9.25 6.54 0.61
N ILE A 315 9.49 5.36 0.02
CA ILE A 315 8.62 4.18 0.16
C ILE A 315 8.58 3.69 1.61
N THR A 316 9.74 3.51 2.24
CA THR A 316 9.82 3.05 3.63
C THR A 316 9.12 4.04 4.57
N SER A 317 9.36 5.34 4.36
CA SER A 317 8.73 6.40 5.15
C SER A 317 7.22 6.43 4.97
N SER A 318 6.71 6.33 3.72
CA SER A 318 5.27 6.37 3.43
C SER A 318 4.55 5.15 4.00
N VAL A 319 5.15 3.96 3.90
CA VAL A 319 4.59 2.74 4.50
C VAL A 319 4.52 2.88 6.03
N ILE A 320 5.58 3.35 6.69
CA ILE A 320 5.55 3.56 8.14
C ILE A 320 4.46 4.57 8.52
N MET A 321 4.39 5.71 7.84
CA MET A 321 3.38 6.75 8.12
C MET A 321 1.96 6.21 7.97
N HIS A 322 1.68 5.50 6.87
CA HIS A 322 0.39 4.85 6.62
C HIS A 322 0.00 3.87 7.72
N ASN A 323 0.95 3.08 8.22
CA ASN A 323 0.70 2.14 9.32
C ASN A 323 0.32 2.83 10.62
N VAL A 324 1.09 3.85 10.99
CA VAL A 324 0.89 4.48 12.28
C VAL A 324 -0.36 5.38 12.23
N ALA A 325 -0.68 5.99 11.09
CA ALA A 325 -1.92 6.74 10.87
C ALA A 325 -3.19 5.88 11.00
N LYS A 326 -3.09 4.58 10.71
CA LYS A 326 -4.17 3.60 10.96
C LYS A 326 -4.32 3.18 12.42
N GLY A 327 -3.51 3.75 13.30
CA GLY A 327 -3.53 3.45 14.73
C GLY A 327 -4.81 3.87 15.44
N ASP A 328 -5.70 4.67 14.84
CA ASP A 328 -6.98 5.06 15.46
C ASP A 328 -7.85 3.85 15.81
N ALA A 329 -8.04 2.92 14.87
CA ALA A 329 -8.82 1.71 15.10
C ALA A 329 -8.21 0.84 16.23
N LEU A 330 -6.89 0.69 16.23
CA LEU A 330 -6.13 0.01 17.29
C LEU A 330 -6.36 0.70 18.65
N PHE A 331 -6.19 2.01 18.69
CA PHE A 331 -6.32 2.81 19.91
C PHE A 331 -7.73 2.74 20.49
N LEU A 332 -8.75 2.85 19.65
CA LEU A 332 -10.15 2.70 20.03
C LEU A 332 -10.46 1.30 20.58
N ALA A 333 -9.96 0.25 19.93
CA ALA A 333 -10.14 -1.12 20.38
C ALA A 333 -9.50 -1.36 21.75
N LEU A 334 -8.27 -0.88 21.96
CA LEU A 334 -7.57 -0.95 23.25
C LEU A 334 -8.30 -0.20 24.36
N LYS A 335 -8.81 1.00 24.06
CA LYS A 335 -9.59 1.80 25.02
C LYS A 335 -10.90 1.12 25.40
N HIS A 336 -11.61 0.53 24.44
CA HIS A 336 -12.84 -0.22 24.69
C HIS A 336 -12.61 -1.43 25.60
N GLN A 337 -11.46 -2.11 25.48
CA GLN A 337 -11.09 -3.23 26.33
C GLN A 337 -10.48 -2.82 27.68
N GLY A 338 -10.31 -1.51 27.95
CA GLY A 338 -9.75 -1.02 29.22
C GLY A 338 -8.27 -1.36 29.41
N LEU A 339 -7.53 -1.56 28.31
CA LEU A 339 -6.12 -2.01 28.35
C LEU A 339 -5.12 -0.86 28.55
N LEU A 340 -5.58 0.40 28.49
CA LEU A 340 -4.75 1.62 28.63
C LEU A 340 -5.07 2.35 29.94
N GLU A 341 -4.04 2.83 30.64
CA GLU A 341 -4.18 3.59 31.89
C GLU A 341 -4.80 4.98 31.63
N THR A 342 -6.08 5.18 31.93
CA THR A 342 -6.76 6.45 31.65
C THR A 342 -6.41 7.60 32.58
N ASN A 343 -5.65 7.35 33.67
CA ASN A 343 -5.51 8.28 34.79
C ASN A 343 -4.11 8.88 34.99
N ASN A 344 -3.18 8.71 34.06
CA ASN A 344 -1.88 9.39 34.11
C ASN A 344 -1.61 10.12 32.79
N THR A 345 -2.04 11.37 32.71
CA THR A 345 -1.31 12.39 31.94
C THR A 345 0.11 12.48 32.51
N PRO A 346 1.16 12.68 31.70
CA PRO A 346 2.54 12.76 32.19
C PRO A 346 2.74 13.73 33.36
#